data_AF-A0AAU7UF78-F1
#
_entry.id   AF-A0AAU7UF78-F1
#
_cell.length_a   1.000
_cell.length_b   1.000
_cell.length_c   1.000
_cell.angle_alpha   90.00
_cell.angle_beta   90.00
_cell.angle_gamma   90.00
#
_symmetry.space_group_name_H-M   'P 1'
#
loop_
_entity.id
_entity.type
_entity.pdbx_description
1 polymer ?
#
loop_
_entity_poly.entity_id
_entity_poly.type
_entity_poly.pdbx_seq_one_letter_code
_entity_poly.pdbx_strand_id
1 'polypeptide(L)' 'MHQNSSNDHPVTQLRIYILRVWTEEGRDGPVWRASARKGPQGERRYFTSADDLLEFMYVECWKP' A
#
# COMPACT_ATOMS: atom_id res chain seq x y z
N MET A 1 14.91 -35.29 29.38
CA MET A 1 15.39 -34.12 28.63
C MET A 1 14.45 -33.91 27.45
N HIS A 2 13.46 -33.01 27.58
CA HIS A 2 12.55 -32.66 26.50
C HIS A 2 13.10 -31.39 25.82
N GLN A 3 13.57 -31.51 24.58
CA GLN A 3 13.95 -30.37 23.77
C GLN A 3 12.66 -29.75 23.20
N ASN A 4 12.24 -28.62 23.77
CA ASN A 4 11.22 -27.75 23.18
C ASN A 4 11.89 -26.99 22.03
N SER A 5 11.79 -27.52 20.82
CA SER A 5 12.10 -26.76 19.61
C SER A 5 10.98 -25.75 19.39
N SER A 6 11.15 -24.55 19.95
CA SER A 6 10.33 -23.39 19.60
C SER A 6 10.61 -23.07 18.13
N ASN A 7 9.73 -23.54 17.23
CA ASN A 7 9.70 -23.13 15.84
C ASN A 7 9.28 -21.65 15.79
N ASP A 8 10.25 -20.76 16.01
CA ASP A 8 10.09 -19.32 15.85
C ASP A 8 10.15 -19.02 14.35
N HIS A 9 9.08 -19.37 13.64
CA HIS A 9 8.90 -18.91 12.28
C HIS A 9 8.74 -17.39 12.34
N PRO A 10 9.54 -16.60 11.61
CA PRO A 10 9.29 -15.17 11.52
C PRO A 10 7.88 -15.01 10.98
N VAL A 11 6.98 -14.47 11.81
CA VAL A 11 5.64 -14.12 11.39
C VAL A 11 5.82 -13.02 10.34
N THR A 12 5.83 -13.39 9.06
CA THR A 12 5.76 -12.44 7.96
C THR A 12 4.46 -11.69 8.15
N GLN A 13 4.53 -10.50 8.77
CA GLN A 13 3.38 -9.65 8.97
C GLN A 13 2.84 -9.29 7.57
N LEU A 14 1.68 -9.87 7.23
CA LEU A 14 1.00 -9.60 5.98
C LEU A 14 0.75 -8.09 5.86
N ARG A 15 1.41 -7.45 4.90
CA ARG A 15 1.23 -6.02 4.61
C ARG A 15 0.07 -5.87 3.63
N ILE A 16 -1.11 -5.51 4.13
CA ILE A 16 -2.30 -5.25 3.32
C ILE A 16 -2.34 -3.76 2.96
N TYR A 17 -2.59 -3.45 1.70
CA TYR A 17 -2.81 -2.09 1.22
C TYR A 17 -4.16 -2.00 0.51
N ILE A 18 -4.83 -0.86 0.67
CA ILE A 18 -6.06 -0.54 -0.07
C ILE A 18 -5.73 0.57 -1.06
N LEU A 19 -5.89 0.26 -2.34
CA LEU A 19 -5.72 1.18 -3.45
C LEU A 19 -7.08 1.62 -3.98
N ARG A 20 -7.21 2.91 -4.29
CA ARG A 20 -8.34 3.46 -5.04
C ARG A 20 -7.81 4.31 -6.17
N VAL A 21 -8.32 4.11 -7.38
CA VAL A 21 -8.05 4.91 -8.58
C VAL A 21 -9.39 5.38 -9.13
N TRP A 22 -9.49 6.66 -9.48
CA TRP A 22 -10.73 7.23 -10.02
C TRP A 22 -10.42 8.43 -10.92
N THR A 23 -11.42 8.84 -11.68
CA THR A 23 -11.43 10.11 -12.42
C THR A 23 -12.43 11.05 -11.79
N GLU A 24 -12.11 12.33 -11.72
CA GLU A 24 -13.02 13.40 -11.31
C GLU A 24 -13.14 14.45 -12.40
N GLU A 25 -14.28 15.13 -12.50
CA GLU A 25 -14.46 16.22 -13.45
C GLU A 25 -13.61 17.42 -13.03
N GLY A 26 -12.67 17.82 -13.88
CA GLY A 26 -11.85 19.02 -13.70
C GLY A 26 -12.24 20.13 -14.67
N ARG A 27 -11.59 21.30 -14.51
CA ARG A 27 -11.81 22.46 -15.37
C ARG A 27 -11.53 22.19 -16.85
N ASP A 28 -10.51 21.39 -17.13
CA ASP A 28 -10.00 21.12 -18.47
C ASP A 28 -10.33 19.70 -18.96
N GLY A 29 -11.25 19.01 -18.28
CA GLY A 29 -11.66 17.63 -18.58
C GLY A 29 -11.43 16.66 -17.40
N PRO A 30 -11.58 15.35 -17.64
CA PRO A 30 -11.45 14.35 -16.59
C PRO A 30 -10.02 14.31 -16.04
N VAL A 31 -9.91 14.35 -14.71
CA VAL A 31 -8.63 14.36 -14.01
C VAL A 31 -8.44 13.05 -13.28
N TRP A 32 -7.29 12.42 -13.50
CA TRP A 32 -6.90 11.20 -12.83
C TRP A 32 -6.54 11.46 -11.36
N ARG A 33 -6.95 10.54 -10.49
CA ARG A 33 -6.66 10.55 -9.06
C ARG A 33 -6.42 9.15 -8.53
N ALA A 34 -5.60 9.06 -7.49
CA ALA A 34 -5.50 7.86 -6.70
C ALA A 34 -5.29 8.13 -5.21
N SER A 35 -5.49 7.08 -4.41
CA SER A 35 -5.10 7.05 -3.01
C SER A 35 -4.70 5.65 -2.58
N ALA A 36 -3.71 5.55 -1.70
CA ALA A 36 -3.29 4.31 -1.06
C ALA A 36 -3.35 4.45 0.47
N ARG A 37 -3.71 3.37 1.17
CA ARG A 37 -3.60 3.29 2.63
C ARG A 37 -3.13 1.92 3.09
N LYS A 38 -2.38 1.87 4.19
CA LYS A 38 -1.94 0.61 4.81
C LYS A 38 -3.05 0.06 5.72
N GLY A 39 -3.62 -1.09 5.35
CA GLY A 39 -4.72 -1.71 6.08
C GLY A 39 -5.99 -0.83 6.14
N PRO A 40 -6.96 -1.20 6.99
CA PRO A 40 -8.22 -0.46 7.12
C PRO A 40 -8.09 0.86 7.89
N GLN A 41 -7.09 1.00 8.77
CA GLN A 41 -6.93 2.15 9.68
C GLN A 41 -5.66 2.99 9.43
N GLY A 42 -4.79 2.60 8.49
CA GLY A 42 -3.58 3.36 8.21
C GLY A 42 -3.87 4.71 7.52
N GLU A 43 -2.85 5.57 7.56
CA GLU A 43 -2.88 6.86 6.90
C GLU A 43 -3.15 6.69 5.39
N ARG A 44 -4.05 7.53 4.86
CA ARG A 44 -4.36 7.58 3.44
C ARG A 44 -3.52 8.65 2.77
N ARG A 45 -2.72 8.22 1.79
CA ARG A 45 -1.96 9.09 0.90
C ARG A 45 -2.70 9.27 -0.41
N TYR A 46 -2.74 10.49 -0.93
CA TYR A 46 -3.36 10.83 -2.21
C TYR A 46 -2.29 11.10 -3.27
N PHE A 47 -2.64 10.83 -4.53
CA PHE A 47 -1.75 10.97 -5.68
C PHE A 47 -2.50 11.65 -6.83
N THR A 48 -1.79 12.52 -7.54
CA THR A 48 -2.26 13.20 -8.74
C THR A 48 -1.59 12.68 -10.02
N SER A 49 -0.61 11.78 -9.89
CA SER A 49 0.09 11.11 -10.98
C SER A 49 0.12 9.59 -10.76
N ALA A 50 0.01 8.83 -11.86
CA ALA A 50 0.17 7.38 -11.83
C ALA A 50 1.61 6.98 -11.48
N ASP A 51 2.59 7.77 -11.93
CA ASP A 51 4.01 7.50 -11.66
C ASP A 51 4.33 7.62 -10.17
N ASP A 52 3.84 8.69 -9.51
CA ASP A 52 4.03 8.89 -8.06
C ASP A 52 3.41 7.75 -7.24
N LEU A 53 2.25 7.25 -7.69
CA LEU A 53 1.59 6.10 -7.06
C LEU A 53 2.46 4.84 -7.22
N LEU A 54 2.96 4.58 -8.42
CA LEU A 54 3.78 3.39 -8.70
C LEU A 54 5.09 3.44 -7.92
N GLU A 55 5.78 4.59 -7.89
CA GLU A 55 6.99 4.79 -7.11
C GLU A 55 6.73 4.49 -5.62
N PHE A 56 5.65 5.04 -5.06
CA PHE A 56 5.25 4.74 -3.67
C PHE A 56 5.06 3.23 -3.45
N MET A 57 4.36 2.54 -4.36
CA MET A 57 4.10 1.11 -4.24
C MET A 57 5.37 0.28 -4.33
N TYR A 58 6.30 0.62 -5.23
CA TYR A 58 7.59 -0.06 -5.31
C TYR A 58 8.40 0.11 -4.03
N VAL A 59 8.46 1.32 -3.47
CA VAL A 59 9.19 1.57 -2.22
C VAL A 59 8.55 0.87 -1.02
N GLU A 60 7.22 0.82 -0.93
CA GLU A 60 6.53 0.27 0.25
C GLU A 60 6.31 -1.24 0.20
N CYS A 61 5.95 -1.79 -0.97
CA CYS A 61 5.69 -3.21 -1.13
C CYS A 61 6.96 -4.04 -1.33
N TRP A 62 8.03 -3.46 -1.87
CA TRP A 62 9.29 -4.19 -2.13
C TRP A 62 10.25 -4.18 -0.93
N LYS A 63 9.99 -3.39 0.11
CA LYS A 63 10.81 -3.43 1.32
C LYS A 63 10.65 -4.78 2.03
N PRO A 64 11.73 -5.59 2.18
CA PRO A 64 11.67 -6.85 2.91
C PRO A 64 11.17 -6.68 4.36
#